data_AF-A0A6G3MH18-F1
#
_entry.id   AF-A0A6G3MH18-F1
#
_cell.length_a   1.000
_cell.length_b   1.000
_cell.length_c   1.000
_cell.angle_alpha   90.00
_cell.angle_beta   90.00
_cell.angle_gamma   90.00
#
_symmetry.space_group_name_H-M   'P 1'
#
loop_
_entity.id
_entity.type
_entity.pdbx_description
1 polymer ?
#
loop_
_entity_poly.entity_id
_entity_poly.type
_entity_poly.pdbx_seq_one_letter_code
_entity_poly.pdbx_strand_id
1 'polypeptide(L)'
;SFRNLLRFCYHLLRISCKDYRKNQEFVADYFCLIQNQIGADISAEETITDLVHNNRNLLEKHITEKEVSTFISLINQKRDCRFLDYLSDLCVCNEAAISSTQELICKILFQPSNINVLVQTKLIDNVVVILWNNNGCSKSIDQVAYGASTGLDTDKAVLNYYQRQLKLFSVLALDRQYLAIDILNQEMSINLLMRCICNENLPYPLRACFCRVMITVQMDRDPHELVPSIRLSRLWTQIPTFQESQNYKLCSFDINDEDRKNHRFKFIDLINYTKTFILGLKSINFKKINEDLNKFTFEIINISCYMVLFGFYDYQELVLITRTLLKLL
;
A
#
# COMPACT_ATOMS: atom_id res chain seq x y z
N SER A 1 4.53 -2.50 41.01
CA SER A 1 3.92 -1.28 41.60
C SER A 1 4.16 -0.06 40.71
N PHE A 2 5.40 0.39 40.47
CA PHE A 2 5.70 1.60 39.68
C PHE A 2 5.33 1.54 38.19
N ARG A 3 5.60 0.42 37.49
CA ARG A 3 5.20 0.26 36.07
C ARG A 3 3.70 0.39 35.84
N ASN A 4 2.88 -0.12 36.77
CA ASN A 4 1.43 -0.03 36.65
C ASN A 4 0.96 1.42 36.83
N LEU A 5 1.60 2.17 37.75
CA LEU A 5 1.32 3.60 37.92
C LEU A 5 1.61 4.38 36.63
N LEU A 6 2.76 4.13 35.98
CA LEU A 6 3.08 4.75 34.69
C LEU A 6 2.09 4.37 33.58
N ARG A 7 1.66 3.10 33.52
CA ARG A 7 0.60 2.68 32.58
C ARG A 7 -0.69 3.45 32.81
N PHE A 8 -1.11 3.63 34.06
CA PHE A 8 -2.30 4.43 34.37
C PHE A 8 -2.12 5.91 34.02
N CYS A 9 -0.93 6.49 34.22
CA CYS A 9 -0.64 7.85 33.80
C CYS A 9 -0.77 8.01 32.27
N TYR A 10 -0.18 7.10 31.49
CA TYR A 10 -0.31 7.10 30.03
C TYR A 10 -1.74 6.87 29.57
N HIS A 11 -2.48 5.99 30.24
CA HIS A 11 -3.88 5.76 29.94
C HIS A 11 -4.75 7.00 30.21
N LEU A 12 -4.52 7.68 31.34
CA LEU A 12 -5.21 8.94 31.66
C LEU A 12 -4.86 10.03 30.66
N LEU A 13 -3.59 10.14 30.28
CA LEU A 13 -3.11 11.08 29.28
C LEU A 13 -3.80 10.83 27.92
N ARG A 14 -3.87 9.56 27.50
CA ARG A 14 -4.58 9.14 26.28
C ARG A 14 -6.06 9.55 26.29
N ILE A 15 -6.78 9.30 27.39
CA ILE A 15 -8.18 9.71 27.53
C ILE A 15 -8.32 11.24 27.48
N SER A 16 -7.40 11.98 28.13
CA SER A 16 -7.44 13.45 28.16
C SER A 16 -7.17 14.10 26.79
N CYS A 17 -6.47 13.40 25.90
CA CYS A 17 -6.15 13.87 24.54
C CYS A 17 -7.22 13.48 23.52
N LYS A 18 -8.16 12.59 23.87
CA LYS A 18 -9.17 12.11 22.95
C LYS A 18 -10.10 13.25 22.56
N ASP A 19 -10.20 13.51 21.25
CA ASP A 19 -11.06 14.52 20.64
C ASP A 19 -10.83 15.98 21.15
N TYR A 20 -9.70 16.27 21.79
CA TYR A 20 -9.42 17.60 22.37
C TYR A 20 -8.06 18.16 21.95
N ARG A 21 -8.09 19.01 20.92
CA ARG A 21 -6.90 19.54 20.23
C ARG A 21 -5.90 20.28 21.13
N LYS A 22 -6.36 21.10 22.09
CA LYS A 22 -5.44 21.86 22.96
C LYS A 22 -4.60 20.95 23.86
N ASN A 23 -5.18 19.85 24.33
CA ASN A 23 -4.45 18.87 25.14
C ASN A 23 -3.46 18.09 24.27
N GLN A 24 -3.85 17.77 23.03
CA GLN A 24 -2.94 17.13 22.08
C GLN A 24 -1.74 18.02 21.76
N GLU A 25 -1.96 19.32 21.52
CA GLU A 25 -0.88 20.31 21.32
C GLU A 25 0.03 20.40 22.56
N PHE A 26 -0.55 20.46 23.77
CA PHE A 26 0.24 20.48 25.01
C PHE A 26 1.08 19.22 25.21
N VAL A 27 0.54 18.04 24.89
CA VAL A 27 1.27 16.78 25.03
C VAL A 27 2.32 16.60 23.92
N ALA A 28 2.08 17.17 22.73
CA ALA A 28 3.04 17.14 21.63
C ALA A 28 4.36 17.87 21.96
N ASP A 29 4.34 18.87 22.83
CA ASP A 29 5.58 19.50 23.32
C ASP A 29 6.49 18.51 24.08
N TYR A 30 5.92 17.44 24.62
CA TYR A 30 6.64 16.37 25.33
C TYR A 30 6.84 15.11 24.48
N PHE A 31 6.66 15.20 23.16
CA PHE A 31 6.72 14.06 22.25
C PHE A 31 8.05 13.28 22.36
N CYS A 32 9.19 13.98 22.38
CA CYS A 32 10.52 13.38 22.59
C CYS A 32 10.61 12.56 23.89
N LEU A 33 9.96 13.03 24.96
CA LEU A 33 9.98 12.33 26.25
C LEU A 33 9.17 11.04 26.18
N ILE A 34 8.02 11.05 25.52
CA ILE A 34 7.21 9.85 25.32
C ILE A 34 7.96 8.88 24.39
N GLN A 35 8.64 9.40 23.37
CA GLN A 35 9.43 8.61 22.44
C GLN A 35 10.58 7.85 23.13
N ASN A 36 11.31 8.50 24.05
CA ASN A 36 12.38 7.85 24.82
C ASN A 36 11.86 6.75 25.75
N GLN A 37 10.58 6.76 26.07
CA GLN A 37 9.94 5.77 26.94
C GLN A 37 9.25 4.64 26.14
N ILE A 38 9.29 4.71 24.81
CA ILE A 38 8.84 3.63 23.93
C ILE A 38 9.62 2.38 24.24
N GLY A 39 8.91 1.26 24.38
CA GLY A 39 9.52 -0.02 24.62
C GLY A 39 9.91 -0.32 26.07
N ALA A 40 9.54 0.53 27.02
CA ALA A 40 9.56 0.24 28.45
C ALA A 40 8.31 -0.53 28.95
N ASP A 41 7.45 -1.00 28.03
CA ASP A 41 6.15 -1.67 28.30
C ASP A 41 5.19 -0.87 29.19
N ILE A 42 5.20 0.47 29.05
CA ILE A 42 4.36 1.40 29.84
C ILE A 42 3.20 2.03 29.04
N SER A 43 2.82 1.45 27.89
CA SER A 43 1.76 1.95 27.00
C SER A 43 2.04 3.32 26.35
N ALA A 44 3.32 3.73 26.31
CA ALA A 44 3.75 4.91 25.57
C ALA A 44 3.46 4.79 24.06
N GLU A 45 3.65 3.60 23.49
CA GLU A 45 3.41 3.29 22.07
C GLU A 45 1.98 3.64 21.63
N GLU A 46 0.98 3.12 22.34
CA GLU A 46 -0.44 3.37 22.05
C GLU A 46 -0.81 4.84 22.20
N THR A 47 -0.20 5.54 23.16
CA THR A 47 -0.47 6.95 23.41
C THR A 47 0.04 7.82 22.26
N ILE A 48 1.23 7.49 21.72
CA ILE A 48 1.79 8.21 20.57
C ILE A 48 0.96 7.90 19.32
N THR A 49 0.60 6.64 19.06
CA THR A 49 -0.24 6.29 17.90
C THR A 49 -1.55 7.07 17.93
N ASP A 50 -2.25 7.12 19.06
CA ASP A 50 -3.51 7.86 19.20
C ASP A 50 -3.33 9.39 19.10
N LEU A 51 -2.20 9.94 19.57
CA LEU A 51 -1.91 11.37 19.48
C LEU A 51 -1.56 11.81 18.06
N VAL A 52 -0.87 10.93 17.31
CA VAL A 52 -0.51 11.12 15.91
C VAL A 52 -1.71 10.92 14.99
N HIS A 53 -2.63 10.03 15.37
CA HIS A 53 -3.78 9.69 14.55
C HIS A 53 -4.63 10.94 14.25
N ASN A 54 -4.78 11.25 12.96
CA ASN A 54 -5.62 12.33 12.43
C ASN A 54 -5.26 13.76 12.87
N ASN A 55 -3.99 14.02 13.24
CA ASN A 55 -3.53 15.33 13.70
C ASN A 55 -2.43 15.95 12.82
N ARG A 56 -2.76 16.24 11.54
CA ARG A 56 -1.83 16.80 10.54
C ARG A 56 -0.93 17.94 11.04
N ASN A 57 -1.50 18.91 11.76
CA ASN A 57 -0.76 20.08 12.24
C ASN A 57 0.30 19.74 13.31
N LEU A 58 0.09 18.67 14.09
CA LEU A 58 1.07 18.20 15.07
C LEU A 58 2.21 17.47 14.35
N LEU A 59 1.86 16.66 13.35
CA LEU A 59 2.82 15.91 12.54
C LEU A 59 3.77 16.86 11.82
N GLU A 60 3.23 17.87 11.13
CA GLU A 60 4.04 18.82 10.37
C GLU A 60 4.92 19.73 11.25
N LYS A 61 4.55 19.97 12.51
CA LYS A 61 5.30 20.84 13.42
C LYS A 61 6.35 20.13 14.26
N HIS A 62 6.03 18.94 14.77
CA HIS A 62 6.87 18.26 15.76
C HIS A 62 7.70 17.14 15.13
N ILE A 63 7.25 16.53 14.02
CA ILE A 63 8.02 15.46 13.38
C ILE A 63 9.23 16.04 12.65
N THR A 64 10.40 15.74 13.22
CA THR A 64 11.69 16.11 12.66
C THR A 64 12.51 14.88 12.27
N GLU A 65 13.59 15.09 11.53
CA GLU A 65 14.53 14.04 11.09
C GLU A 65 15.08 13.24 12.28
N LYS A 66 15.33 13.93 13.40
CA LYS A 66 15.82 13.31 14.64
C LYS A 66 14.84 12.26 15.16
N GLU A 67 13.56 12.61 15.24
CA GLU A 67 12.53 11.71 15.77
C GLU A 67 12.39 10.47 14.90
N VAL A 68 12.31 10.64 13.57
CA VAL A 68 12.22 9.50 12.64
C VAL A 68 13.48 8.64 12.67
N SER A 69 14.68 9.24 12.80
CA SER A 69 15.93 8.48 12.93
C SER A 69 15.96 7.63 14.22
N THR A 70 15.49 8.19 15.34
CA THR A 70 15.37 7.46 16.60
C THR A 70 14.33 6.35 16.51
N PHE A 71 13.20 6.58 15.83
CA PHE A 71 12.22 5.52 15.55
C PHE A 71 12.80 4.37 14.73
N ILE A 72 13.51 4.67 13.63
CA ILE A 72 14.15 3.64 12.80
C ILE A 72 15.20 2.86 13.60
N SER A 73 15.95 3.54 14.48
CA SER A 73 16.89 2.87 15.38
C SER A 73 16.20 1.91 16.36
N LEU A 74 15.02 2.28 16.89
CA LEU A 74 14.20 1.43 17.75
C LEU A 74 13.65 0.21 16.98
N ILE A 75 13.24 0.39 15.72
CA ILE A 75 12.82 -0.71 14.85
C ILE A 75 13.97 -1.69 14.65
N ASN A 76 15.18 -1.19 14.40
CA ASN A 76 16.36 -2.04 14.20
C ASN A 76 16.72 -2.84 15.47
N GLN A 77 16.52 -2.26 16.66
CA GLN A 77 16.81 -2.93 17.93
C GLN A 77 15.74 -3.96 18.33
N LYS A 78 14.46 -3.60 18.22
CA LYS A 78 13.34 -4.43 18.73
C LYS A 78 12.73 -5.35 17.67
N ARG A 79 12.84 -5.00 16.38
CA ARG A 79 12.18 -5.66 15.24
C ARG A 79 10.68 -5.92 15.42
N ASP A 80 10.00 -5.03 16.13
CA ASP A 80 8.55 -5.10 16.30
C ASP A 80 7.83 -4.45 15.11
N CYS A 81 6.94 -5.23 14.48
CA CYS A 81 6.14 -4.79 13.33
C CYS A 81 5.20 -3.61 13.64
N ARG A 82 4.83 -3.39 14.90
CA ARG A 82 3.91 -2.30 15.31
C ARG A 82 4.49 -0.91 15.03
N PHE A 83 5.81 -0.77 15.05
CA PHE A 83 6.49 0.48 14.70
C PHE A 83 6.42 0.81 13.21
N LEU A 84 6.28 -0.19 12.33
CA LEU A 84 6.05 0.06 10.91
C LEU A 84 4.64 0.58 10.64
N ASP A 85 3.64 0.10 11.39
CA ASP A 85 2.29 0.68 11.35
C ASP A 85 2.32 2.15 11.80
N TYR A 86 3.06 2.45 12.86
CA TYR A 86 3.25 3.82 13.30
C TYR A 86 3.86 4.72 12.21
N LEU A 87 4.95 4.29 11.55
CA LEU A 87 5.52 5.04 10.41
C LEU A 87 4.52 5.23 9.27
N SER A 88 3.67 4.23 9.01
CA SER A 88 2.59 4.33 8.03
C SER A 88 1.56 5.37 8.44
N ASP A 89 1.21 5.45 9.71
CA ASP A 89 0.24 6.43 10.24
C ASP A 89 0.81 7.85 10.27
N LEU A 90 2.14 8.04 10.36
CA LEU A 90 2.77 9.37 10.21
C LEU A 90 2.67 9.94 8.80
N CYS A 91 2.53 9.07 7.79
CA CYS A 91 2.49 9.46 6.39
C CYS A 91 1.08 9.83 5.92
N VAL A 92 0.03 9.42 6.65
CA VAL A 92 -1.38 9.60 6.25
C VAL A 92 -2.16 10.24 7.38
N CYS A 93 -2.93 11.28 7.06
CA CYS A 93 -3.88 11.88 7.98
C CYS A 93 -5.22 12.07 7.26
N ASN A 94 -6.30 11.55 7.84
CA ASN A 94 -7.65 11.60 7.24
C ASN A 94 -7.66 11.11 5.77
N GLU A 95 -7.02 9.98 5.50
CA GLU A 95 -6.87 9.38 4.15
C GLU A 95 -6.09 10.23 3.13
N ALA A 96 -5.58 11.41 3.53
CA ALA A 96 -4.71 12.24 2.70
C ALA A 96 -3.23 12.04 3.06
N ALA A 97 -2.37 11.96 2.04
CA ALA A 97 -0.94 11.88 2.26
C ALA A 97 -0.36 13.20 2.78
N ILE A 98 0.69 13.10 3.59
CA ILE A 98 1.49 14.24 4.05
C ILE A 98 2.86 14.17 3.37
N SER A 99 3.05 14.95 2.31
CA SER A 99 4.26 14.90 1.47
C SER A 99 5.55 15.18 2.24
N SER A 100 5.52 16.07 3.24
CA SER A 100 6.69 16.42 4.05
C SER A 100 7.18 15.26 4.92
N THR A 101 6.27 14.52 5.58
CA THR A 101 6.64 13.36 6.40
C THR A 101 7.04 12.18 5.53
N GLN A 102 6.37 11.96 4.39
CA GLN A 102 6.75 10.94 3.42
C GLN A 102 8.18 11.17 2.89
N GLU A 103 8.53 12.40 2.50
CA GLU A 103 9.88 12.75 2.04
C GLU A 103 10.94 12.45 3.12
N LEU A 104 10.66 12.86 4.35
CA LEU A 104 11.58 12.70 5.47
C LEU A 104 11.79 11.23 5.83
N ILE A 105 10.72 10.44 5.90
CA ILE A 105 10.81 9.00 6.15
C ILE A 105 11.52 8.31 4.98
N CYS A 106 11.22 8.66 3.73
CA CYS A 106 11.87 8.09 2.56
C CYS A 106 13.39 8.31 2.58
N LYS A 107 13.85 9.53 2.88
CA LYS A 107 15.28 9.86 2.94
C LYS A 107 16.02 9.06 4.02
N ILE A 108 15.42 8.84 5.18
CA ILE A 108 16.10 8.17 6.31
C ILE A 108 15.98 6.64 6.19
N LEU A 109 14.83 6.12 5.75
CA LEU A 109 14.57 4.68 5.67
C LEU A 109 15.45 3.99 4.63
N PHE A 110 15.62 4.61 3.46
CA PHE A 110 16.42 4.06 2.36
C PHE A 110 17.92 4.39 2.44
N GLN A 111 18.40 5.02 3.51
CA GLN A 111 19.84 5.20 3.74
C GLN A 111 20.54 3.85 3.91
N PRO A 112 21.78 3.71 3.41
CA PRO A 112 22.54 2.44 3.47
C PRO A 112 22.75 1.93 4.89
N SER A 113 22.83 2.84 5.87
CA SER A 113 22.95 2.51 7.30
C SER A 113 21.72 1.78 7.85
N ASN A 114 20.53 1.99 7.25
CA ASN A 114 19.24 1.50 7.74
C ASN A 114 18.64 0.39 6.87
N ILE A 115 19.32 -0.03 5.78
CA ILE A 115 18.85 -1.13 4.91
C ILE A 115 18.55 -2.41 5.70
N ASN A 116 19.25 -2.63 6.81
CA ASN A 116 19.10 -3.81 7.69
C ASN A 116 17.70 -3.94 8.34
N VAL A 117 16.92 -2.86 8.34
CA VAL A 117 15.54 -2.81 8.84
C VAL A 117 14.57 -3.41 7.84
N LEU A 118 14.88 -3.32 6.54
CA LEU A 118 13.99 -3.75 5.47
C LEU A 118 14.24 -5.23 5.12
N VAL A 119 13.16 -5.95 4.87
CA VAL A 119 13.19 -7.26 4.21
C VAL A 119 13.36 -7.01 2.72
N GLN A 120 14.44 -7.55 2.14
CA GLN A 120 14.70 -7.46 0.70
C GLN A 120 13.93 -8.54 -0.04
N THR A 121 13.39 -8.20 -1.20
CA THR A 121 12.62 -9.14 -2.03
C THR A 121 13.30 -9.26 -3.38
N LYS A 122 13.72 -10.47 -3.74
CA LYS A 122 14.43 -10.74 -5.00
C LYS A 122 13.72 -11.82 -5.79
N LEU A 123 13.81 -11.71 -7.11
CA LEU A 123 13.32 -12.71 -8.04
C LEU A 123 14.54 -13.50 -8.56
N ILE A 124 14.68 -14.75 -8.08
CA ILE A 124 15.81 -15.64 -8.39
C ILE A 124 15.22 -16.88 -9.07
N ASP A 125 15.67 -17.19 -10.31
CA ASP A 125 15.22 -18.37 -11.07
C ASP A 125 13.70 -18.56 -11.08
N ASN A 126 13.02 -17.44 -11.29
CA ASN A 126 11.58 -17.30 -11.27
C ASN A 126 10.85 -17.46 -9.91
N VAL A 127 11.57 -17.70 -8.83
CA VAL A 127 11.02 -17.80 -7.47
C VAL A 127 11.23 -16.49 -6.73
N VAL A 128 10.20 -16.05 -6.01
CA VAL A 128 10.30 -14.86 -5.15
C VAL A 128 10.89 -15.29 -3.81
N VAL A 129 12.06 -14.74 -3.50
CA VAL A 129 12.82 -15.01 -2.28
C VAL A 129 12.87 -13.75 -1.44
N ILE A 130 12.55 -13.89 -0.16
CA ILE A 130 12.69 -12.81 0.82
C ILE A 130 13.95 -13.05 1.64
N LEU A 131 14.75 -12.00 1.79
CA LEU A 131 15.95 -11.99 2.62
C LEU A 131 15.71 -11.05 3.79
N TRP A 132 15.83 -11.58 5.00
CA TRP A 132 15.72 -10.80 6.23
C TRP A 132 16.92 -11.08 7.12
N ASN A 133 17.35 -10.05 7.85
CA ASN A 133 18.55 -10.04 8.68
C ASN A 133 19.85 -10.29 7.88
N ASN A 134 20.88 -9.49 8.16
CA ASN A 134 22.19 -9.62 7.49
C ASN A 134 22.89 -10.98 7.71
N ASN A 135 22.36 -11.83 8.59
CA ASN A 135 22.87 -13.17 8.85
C ASN A 135 22.60 -14.17 7.70
N GLY A 136 22.01 -13.71 6.59
CA GLY A 136 21.82 -14.54 5.39
C GLY A 136 20.59 -15.45 5.46
N CYS A 137 19.58 -15.12 6.28
CA CYS A 137 18.34 -15.86 6.28
C CYS A 137 17.55 -15.51 5.01
N SER A 138 17.52 -16.46 4.08
CA SER A 138 16.70 -16.41 2.87
C SER A 138 15.76 -17.60 2.83
N LYS A 139 14.49 -17.36 2.54
CA LYS A 139 13.53 -18.41 2.19
C LYS A 139 12.67 -17.93 1.02
N SER A 140 12.13 -18.87 0.26
CA SER A 140 11.09 -18.50 -0.70
C SER A 140 9.85 -18.00 0.04
N ILE A 141 9.12 -17.07 -0.57
CA ILE A 141 7.90 -16.53 0.03
C ILE A 141 6.85 -17.64 0.27
N ASP A 142 6.84 -18.67 -0.58
CA ASP A 142 6.00 -19.86 -0.44
C ASP A 142 6.37 -20.70 0.80
N GLN A 143 7.67 -20.90 1.04
CA GLN A 143 8.14 -21.63 2.22
C GLN A 143 7.78 -20.89 3.51
N VAL A 144 7.90 -19.56 3.51
CA VAL A 144 7.53 -18.73 4.68
C VAL A 144 6.02 -18.75 4.89
N ALA A 145 5.23 -18.66 3.82
CA ALA A 145 3.77 -18.78 3.90
C ALA A 145 3.33 -20.15 4.42
N TYR A 146 3.95 -21.23 3.94
CA TYR A 146 3.71 -22.59 4.42
C TYR A 146 4.14 -22.78 5.88
N GLY A 147 5.28 -22.23 6.28
CA GLY A 147 5.73 -22.20 7.67
C GLY A 147 4.75 -21.46 8.58
N ALA A 148 4.22 -20.32 8.12
CA ALA A 148 3.22 -19.58 8.85
C ALA A 148 1.90 -20.36 9.00
N SER A 149 1.44 -21.05 7.94
CA SER A 149 0.21 -21.86 7.97
C SER A 149 0.34 -23.12 8.83
N THR A 150 1.53 -23.71 8.90
CA THR A 150 1.83 -24.88 9.76
C THR A 150 2.02 -24.50 11.23
N GLY A 151 2.04 -23.21 11.55
CA GLY A 151 2.04 -22.72 12.91
C GLY A 151 3.40 -22.23 13.41
N LEU A 152 4.43 -22.15 12.57
CA LEU A 152 5.78 -21.74 12.96
C LEU A 152 5.82 -20.25 13.31
N ASP A 153 6.01 -19.92 14.59
CA ASP A 153 5.91 -18.53 15.07
C ASP A 153 6.98 -17.60 14.49
N THR A 154 8.17 -18.12 14.15
CA THR A 154 9.22 -17.33 13.49
C THR A 154 8.79 -16.87 12.11
N ASP A 155 8.18 -17.76 11.32
CA ASP A 155 7.77 -17.46 9.94
C ASP A 155 6.51 -16.57 9.95
N LYS A 156 5.60 -16.76 10.92
CA LYS A 156 4.48 -15.83 11.15
C LYS A 156 4.97 -14.41 11.49
N ALA A 157 5.97 -14.28 12.37
CA ALA A 157 6.52 -12.98 12.75
C ALA A 157 7.17 -12.27 11.55
N VAL A 158 7.95 -12.99 10.74
CA VAL A 158 8.56 -12.46 9.51
C VAL A 158 7.49 -12.05 8.50
N LEU A 159 6.45 -12.87 8.29
CA LEU A 159 5.37 -12.58 7.36
C LEU A 159 4.58 -11.33 7.80
N ASN A 160 4.25 -11.24 9.09
CA ASN A 160 3.57 -10.06 9.66
C ASN A 160 4.42 -8.80 9.50
N TYR A 161 5.72 -8.87 9.79
CA TYR A 161 6.64 -7.77 9.59
C TYR A 161 6.68 -7.33 8.12
N TYR A 162 6.84 -8.28 7.21
CA TYR A 162 6.87 -8.02 5.77
C TYR A 162 5.55 -7.43 5.26
N GLN A 163 4.41 -7.89 5.76
CA GLN A 163 3.11 -7.30 5.44
C GLN A 163 3.02 -5.83 5.86
N ARG A 164 3.47 -5.49 7.07
CA ARG A 164 3.50 -4.08 7.53
C ARG A 164 4.49 -3.23 6.73
N GLN A 165 5.61 -3.81 6.32
CA GLN A 165 6.58 -3.15 5.44
C GLN A 165 5.97 -2.83 4.07
N LEU A 166 5.25 -3.77 3.43
CA LEU A 166 4.56 -3.52 2.16
C LEU A 166 3.46 -2.46 2.30
N LYS A 167 2.72 -2.46 3.42
CA LYS A 167 1.77 -1.39 3.74
C LYS A 167 2.47 -0.03 3.80
N LEU A 168 3.58 0.07 4.53
CA LEU A 168 4.40 1.29 4.59
C LEU A 168 4.88 1.73 3.20
N PHE A 169 5.37 0.80 2.36
CA PHE A 169 5.79 1.12 1.00
C PHE A 169 4.66 1.70 0.14
N SER A 170 3.46 1.12 0.22
CA SER A 170 2.31 1.66 -0.52
C SER A 170 1.96 3.07 -0.07
N VAL A 171 2.08 3.34 1.24
CA VAL A 171 1.77 4.65 1.82
C VAL A 171 2.86 5.69 1.50
N LEU A 172 4.14 5.32 1.48
CA LEU A 172 5.23 6.21 1.12
C LEU A 172 5.18 6.67 -0.35
N ALA A 173 4.57 5.86 -1.21
CA ALA A 173 4.41 6.14 -2.63
C ALA A 173 3.07 6.81 -3.00
N LEU A 174 2.19 7.08 -2.03
CA LEU A 174 0.91 7.77 -2.29
C LEU A 174 1.13 9.16 -2.88
N ASP A 175 0.16 9.62 -3.67
CA ASP A 175 0.10 10.95 -4.30
C ASP A 175 1.37 11.30 -5.10
N ARG A 176 1.90 10.31 -5.86
CA ARG A 176 3.03 10.45 -6.79
C ARG A 176 4.33 10.92 -6.13
N GLN A 177 4.63 10.43 -4.93
CA GLN A 177 5.91 10.73 -4.26
C GLN A 177 7.09 10.00 -4.93
N TYR A 178 7.68 10.64 -5.95
CA TYR A 178 8.69 10.03 -6.83
C TYR A 178 9.96 9.55 -6.13
N LEU A 179 10.36 10.21 -5.03
CA LEU A 179 11.52 9.77 -4.24
C LEU A 179 11.39 8.31 -3.78
N ALA A 180 10.20 7.93 -3.32
CA ALA A 180 9.92 6.56 -2.89
C ALA A 180 9.68 5.65 -4.11
N ILE A 181 8.90 6.12 -5.09
CA ILE A 181 8.55 5.34 -6.28
C ILE A 181 9.80 4.90 -7.06
N ASP A 182 10.78 5.78 -7.25
CA ASP A 182 11.99 5.46 -8.02
C ASP A 182 12.84 4.39 -7.36
N ILE A 183 12.95 4.42 -6.04
CA ILE A 183 13.67 3.42 -5.25
C ILE A 183 12.88 2.09 -5.26
N LEU A 184 11.58 2.16 -4.95
CA LEU A 184 10.72 0.97 -4.86
C LEU A 184 10.54 0.29 -6.21
N ASN A 185 10.54 1.03 -7.32
CA ASN A 185 10.42 0.47 -8.66
C ASN A 185 11.64 -0.38 -9.05
N GLN A 186 12.83 -0.06 -8.53
CA GLN A 186 14.04 -0.86 -8.77
C GLN A 186 13.98 -2.20 -8.00
N GLU A 187 13.47 -2.18 -6.77
CA GLU A 187 13.35 -3.37 -5.93
C GLU A 187 12.14 -4.26 -6.32
N MET A 188 11.00 -3.64 -6.67
CA MET A 188 9.70 -4.29 -6.86
C MET A 188 9.19 -4.11 -8.29
N SER A 189 9.76 -4.89 -9.21
CA SER A 189 9.32 -4.92 -10.62
C SER A 189 7.88 -5.43 -10.80
N ILE A 190 7.23 -5.02 -11.89
CA ILE A 190 5.88 -5.47 -12.28
C ILE A 190 5.78 -7.01 -12.30
N ASN A 191 6.78 -7.69 -12.86
CA ASN A 191 6.81 -9.15 -12.95
C ASN A 191 6.83 -9.83 -11.57
N LEU A 192 7.56 -9.25 -10.62
CA LEU A 192 7.62 -9.74 -9.25
C LEU A 192 6.26 -9.56 -8.55
N LEU A 193 5.70 -8.36 -8.63
CA LEU A 193 4.39 -8.05 -8.04
C LEU A 193 3.29 -8.94 -8.61
N MET A 194 3.26 -9.13 -9.93
CA MET A 194 2.30 -10.01 -10.60
C MET A 194 2.36 -11.44 -10.07
N ARG A 195 3.55 -12.01 -9.89
CA ARG A 195 3.70 -13.37 -9.35
C ARG A 195 3.18 -13.46 -7.92
N CYS A 196 3.45 -12.47 -7.09
CA CYS A 196 2.93 -12.43 -5.73
C CYS A 196 1.40 -12.28 -5.68
N ILE A 197 0.81 -11.47 -6.57
CA ILE A 197 -0.66 -11.28 -6.64
C ILE A 197 -1.35 -12.56 -7.12
N CYS A 198 -0.79 -13.23 -8.14
CA CYS A 198 -1.37 -14.44 -8.73
C CYS A 198 -1.19 -15.70 -7.88
N ASN A 199 -0.25 -15.71 -6.93
CA ASN A 199 0.06 -16.89 -6.15
C ASN A 199 -1.02 -17.19 -5.09
N GLU A 200 -1.71 -18.32 -5.25
CA GLU A 200 -2.79 -18.76 -4.36
C GLU A 200 -2.29 -19.30 -3.01
N ASN A 201 -1.01 -19.69 -2.90
CA ASN A 201 -0.43 -20.19 -1.67
C ASN A 201 -0.19 -19.08 -0.63
N LEU A 202 -0.21 -17.82 -1.07
CA LEU A 202 0.01 -16.67 -0.20
C LEU A 202 -1.28 -16.23 0.50
N PRO A 203 -1.19 -15.78 1.77
CA PRO A 203 -2.35 -15.25 2.49
C PRO A 203 -2.96 -14.03 1.77
N TYR A 204 -4.30 -13.96 1.75
CA TYR A 204 -5.03 -12.84 1.14
C TYR A 204 -4.61 -11.45 1.63
N PRO A 205 -4.32 -11.21 2.93
CA PRO A 205 -3.89 -9.89 3.39
C PRO A 205 -2.55 -9.45 2.80
N LEU A 206 -1.63 -10.40 2.57
CA LEU A 206 -0.34 -10.13 1.95
C LEU A 206 -0.51 -9.79 0.46
N ARG A 207 -1.34 -10.56 -0.24
CA ARG A 207 -1.70 -10.31 -1.65
C ARG A 207 -2.39 -8.95 -1.83
N ALA A 208 -3.23 -8.56 -0.89
CA ALA A 208 -3.85 -7.22 -0.86
C ALA A 208 -2.80 -6.11 -0.73
N CYS A 209 -1.77 -6.30 0.10
CA CYS A 209 -0.67 -5.32 0.22
C CYS A 209 0.13 -5.22 -1.10
N PHE A 210 0.40 -6.34 -1.78
CA PHE A 210 1.02 -6.30 -3.11
C PHE A 210 0.18 -5.57 -4.14
N CYS A 211 -1.15 -5.70 -4.10
CA CYS A 211 -2.05 -4.94 -4.95
C CYS A 211 -1.93 -3.44 -4.71
N ARG A 212 -1.87 -3.01 -3.44
CA ARG A 212 -1.67 -1.58 -3.09
C ARG A 212 -0.34 -1.03 -3.59
N VAL A 213 0.74 -1.80 -3.44
CA VAL A 213 2.06 -1.43 -3.97
C VAL A 213 2.03 -1.37 -5.50
N MET A 214 1.33 -2.30 -6.18
CA MET A 214 1.15 -2.25 -7.63
C MET A 214 0.44 -0.95 -8.06
N ILE A 215 -0.62 -0.56 -7.38
CA ILE A 215 -1.34 0.69 -7.67
C ILE A 215 -0.41 1.90 -7.49
N THR A 216 0.18 2.05 -6.30
CA THR A 216 0.90 3.28 -5.90
C THR A 216 2.27 3.43 -6.55
N VAL A 217 3.00 2.33 -6.81
CA VAL A 217 4.36 2.39 -7.36
C VAL A 217 4.38 2.25 -8.88
N GLN A 218 3.51 1.39 -9.44
CA GLN A 218 3.57 1.04 -10.87
C GLN A 218 2.49 1.71 -11.71
N MET A 219 1.28 1.90 -11.16
CA MET A 219 0.13 2.41 -11.93
C MET A 219 -0.05 3.92 -11.80
N ASP A 220 -0.07 4.47 -10.59
CA ASP A 220 -0.19 5.91 -10.34
C ASP A 220 1.16 6.62 -10.49
N ARG A 221 1.62 6.68 -11.74
CA ARG A 221 2.89 7.27 -12.14
C ARG A 221 2.72 7.97 -13.48
N ASP A 222 3.44 9.05 -13.72
CA ASP A 222 3.53 9.65 -15.04
C ASP A 222 4.04 8.61 -16.06
N PRO A 223 3.48 8.56 -17.29
CA PRO A 223 2.55 9.51 -17.90
C PRO A 223 1.05 9.16 -17.72
N HIS A 224 0.68 8.29 -16.77
CA HIS A 224 -0.72 7.92 -16.60
C HIS A 224 -1.53 9.06 -15.99
N GLU A 225 -2.53 9.52 -16.73
CA GLU A 225 -3.45 10.57 -16.32
C GLU A 225 -4.90 10.08 -16.40
N LEU A 226 -5.77 10.72 -15.63
CA LEU A 226 -7.20 10.44 -15.64
C LEU A 226 -7.77 10.78 -17.00
N VAL A 227 -8.36 9.79 -17.67
CA VAL A 227 -8.98 9.98 -18.97
C VAL A 227 -10.42 10.49 -18.75
N PRO A 228 -10.77 11.69 -19.26
CA PRO A 228 -12.12 12.20 -19.10
C PRO A 228 -13.10 11.29 -19.85
N SER A 229 -14.16 10.85 -19.15
CA SER A 229 -15.16 9.94 -19.72
C SER A 229 -15.94 10.57 -20.88
N ILE A 230 -16.03 11.91 -20.89
CA ILE A 230 -16.75 12.68 -21.92
C ILE A 230 -15.81 13.70 -22.52
N ARG A 231 -15.56 13.60 -23.84
CA ARG A 231 -14.85 14.61 -24.61
C ARG A 231 -15.83 15.68 -25.10
N LEU A 232 -15.80 16.85 -24.44
CA LEU A 232 -16.65 18.00 -24.78
C LEU A 232 -16.17 18.72 -26.05
N SER A 233 -14.86 18.68 -26.32
CA SER A 233 -14.26 19.24 -27.53
C SER A 233 -13.90 18.13 -28.51
N ARG A 234 -14.21 18.35 -29.80
CA ARG A 234 -13.83 17.46 -30.91
C ARG A 234 -13.41 18.29 -32.10
N LEU A 235 -12.41 17.82 -32.84
CA LEU A 235 -12.07 18.40 -34.13
C LEU A 235 -13.12 17.99 -35.15
N TRP A 236 -13.63 18.95 -35.91
CA TRP A 236 -14.65 18.71 -36.95
C TRP A 236 -14.23 17.62 -37.95
N THR A 237 -12.93 17.61 -38.31
CA THR A 237 -12.34 16.63 -39.24
C THR A 237 -12.31 15.20 -38.70
N GLN A 238 -12.43 15.00 -37.38
CA GLN A 238 -12.37 13.68 -36.74
C GLN A 238 -13.77 13.09 -36.49
N ILE A 239 -14.83 13.81 -36.83
CA ILE A 239 -16.20 13.32 -36.68
C ILE A 239 -16.52 12.43 -37.89
N PRO A 240 -16.73 11.11 -37.69
CA PRO A 240 -17.03 10.20 -38.79
C PRO A 240 -18.38 10.54 -39.42
N THR A 241 -18.52 10.26 -40.71
CA THR A 241 -19.80 10.35 -41.42
C THR A 241 -20.78 9.27 -40.94
N PHE A 242 -22.08 9.44 -41.22
CA PHE A 242 -23.13 8.52 -40.75
C PHE A 242 -22.88 7.06 -41.17
N GLN A 243 -22.31 6.82 -42.36
CA GLN A 243 -21.98 5.46 -42.83
C GLN A 243 -20.78 4.86 -42.08
N GLU A 244 -19.77 5.66 -41.76
CA GLU A 244 -18.62 5.26 -40.92
C GLU A 244 -19.04 5.04 -39.46
N SER A 245 -20.04 5.77 -38.99
CA SER A 245 -20.59 5.64 -37.64
C SER A 245 -21.24 4.28 -37.38
N GLN A 246 -21.78 3.62 -38.42
CA GLN A 246 -22.40 2.29 -38.30
C GLN A 246 -21.37 1.18 -38.03
N ASN A 247 -20.14 1.37 -38.50
CA ASN A 247 -19.00 0.47 -38.25
C ASN A 247 -18.13 0.94 -37.09
N TYR A 248 -18.53 2.01 -36.40
CA TYR A 248 -17.80 2.57 -35.26
C TYR A 248 -17.90 1.61 -34.09
N LYS A 249 -16.91 0.73 -33.96
CA LYS A 249 -16.65 0.09 -32.67
C LYS A 249 -16.31 1.21 -31.70
N LEU A 250 -17.08 1.32 -30.62
CA LEU A 250 -16.67 2.05 -29.43
C LEU A 250 -15.39 1.39 -28.93
N CYS A 251 -14.25 1.74 -29.52
CA CYS A 251 -12.96 1.38 -28.98
C CYS A 251 -12.68 2.40 -27.89
N SER A 252 -12.23 1.94 -26.73
CA SER A 252 -11.71 2.85 -25.73
C SER A 252 -10.59 3.66 -26.37
N PHE A 253 -10.78 4.97 -26.37
CA PHE A 253 -9.76 6.02 -26.36
C PHE A 253 -8.52 5.81 -27.25
N ASP A 254 -8.46 6.61 -28.33
CA ASP A 254 -7.32 6.83 -29.22
C ASP A 254 -6.50 5.56 -29.53
N ILE A 255 -7.01 4.73 -30.45
CA ILE A 255 -6.26 3.64 -31.10
C ILE A 255 -4.93 4.14 -31.72
N ASN A 256 -4.75 5.45 -31.89
CA ASN A 256 -3.55 6.05 -32.48
C ASN A 256 -2.50 6.44 -31.42
N ASP A 257 -2.80 6.30 -30.14
CA ASP A 257 -1.86 6.57 -29.04
C ASP A 257 -1.00 5.32 -28.79
N GLU A 258 0.12 5.21 -29.51
CA GLU A 258 1.03 4.06 -29.41
C GLU A 258 1.60 3.89 -27.99
N ASP A 259 1.83 4.99 -27.27
CA ASP A 259 2.36 4.96 -25.90
C ASP A 259 1.37 4.28 -24.95
N ARG A 260 0.08 4.59 -25.09
CA ARG A 260 -0.98 3.93 -24.31
C ARG A 260 -1.10 2.45 -24.61
N LYS A 261 -0.94 2.04 -25.88
CA LYS A 261 -0.90 0.61 -26.24
C LYS A 261 0.29 -0.07 -25.58
N ASN A 262 1.48 0.53 -25.68
CA ASN A 262 2.70 0.01 -25.05
C ASN A 262 2.53 -0.14 -23.53
N HIS A 263 1.84 0.80 -22.89
CA HIS A 263 1.56 0.74 -21.46
C HIS A 263 0.53 -0.33 -21.12
N ARG A 264 -0.53 -0.47 -21.92
CA ARG A 264 -1.47 -1.60 -21.79
C ARG A 264 -0.76 -2.95 -21.93
N PHE A 265 0.17 -3.08 -22.87
CA PHE A 265 0.95 -4.31 -23.04
C PHE A 265 1.78 -4.66 -21.80
N LYS A 266 2.34 -3.66 -21.09
CA LYS A 266 3.07 -3.89 -19.82
C LYS A 266 2.17 -4.50 -18.73
N PHE A 267 0.89 -4.14 -18.71
CA PHE A 267 -0.07 -4.59 -17.69
C PHE A 267 -1.05 -5.66 -18.19
N ILE A 268 -0.81 -6.27 -19.35
CA ILE A 268 -1.76 -7.20 -19.96
C ILE A 268 -2.06 -8.42 -19.07
N ASP A 269 -1.05 -8.92 -18.38
CA ASP A 269 -1.20 -10.03 -17.44
C ASP A 269 -2.07 -9.64 -16.24
N LEU A 270 -1.93 -8.41 -15.74
CA LEU A 270 -2.76 -7.87 -14.66
C LEU A 270 -4.21 -7.67 -15.12
N ILE A 271 -4.41 -7.15 -16.33
CA ILE A 271 -5.74 -6.98 -16.94
C ILE A 271 -6.45 -8.33 -17.09
N ASN A 272 -5.73 -9.34 -17.59
CA ASN A 272 -6.28 -10.68 -17.75
C ASN A 272 -6.59 -11.32 -16.40
N TYR A 273 -5.70 -11.20 -15.42
CA TYR A 273 -5.89 -11.73 -14.08
C TYR A 273 -7.08 -11.08 -13.35
N THR A 274 -7.19 -9.75 -13.36
CA THR A 274 -8.31 -9.04 -12.74
C THR A 274 -9.64 -9.43 -13.40
N LYS A 275 -9.66 -9.57 -14.72
CA LYS A 275 -10.83 -10.02 -15.48
C LYS A 275 -11.25 -11.44 -15.11
N THR A 276 -10.32 -12.40 -15.08
CA THR A 276 -10.64 -13.79 -14.69
C THR A 276 -11.08 -13.87 -13.24
N PHE A 277 -10.43 -13.11 -12.34
CA PHE A 277 -10.81 -13.04 -10.93
C PHE A 277 -12.22 -12.49 -10.75
N ILE A 278 -12.56 -11.34 -11.34
CA ILE A 278 -13.89 -10.73 -11.25
C ILE A 278 -14.97 -11.64 -11.85
N LEU A 279 -14.69 -12.31 -12.97
CA LEU A 279 -15.61 -13.28 -13.54
C LEU A 279 -15.82 -14.50 -12.63
N GLY A 280 -14.77 -14.93 -11.94
CA GLY A 280 -14.79 -15.98 -10.93
C GLY A 280 -15.61 -15.63 -9.68
N LEU A 281 -15.74 -14.34 -9.32
CA LEU A 281 -16.52 -13.92 -8.15
C LEU A 281 -17.99 -14.35 -8.21
N LYS A 282 -18.55 -14.61 -9.41
CA LYS A 282 -19.93 -15.11 -9.57
C LYS A 282 -20.19 -16.45 -8.88
N SER A 283 -19.16 -17.30 -8.73
CA SER A 283 -19.29 -18.59 -8.07
C SER A 283 -19.10 -18.50 -6.55
N ILE A 284 -18.62 -17.35 -6.05
CA ILE A 284 -18.29 -17.16 -4.64
C ILE A 284 -19.52 -16.61 -3.94
N ASN A 285 -20.07 -17.39 -3.00
CA ASN A 285 -21.06 -16.87 -2.06
C ASN A 285 -20.36 -15.91 -1.10
N PHE A 286 -20.58 -14.60 -1.28
CA PHE A 286 -20.18 -13.54 -0.35
C PHE A 286 -20.97 -13.63 0.97
N LYS A 287 -20.82 -14.74 1.69
CA LYS A 287 -21.18 -14.79 3.11
C LYS A 287 -20.08 -14.05 3.88
N LYS A 288 -20.43 -13.41 5.00
CA LYS A 288 -19.53 -12.71 5.95
C LYS A 288 -18.36 -13.56 6.51
N ILE A 289 -18.12 -14.76 5.99
CA ILE A 289 -17.26 -15.79 6.57
C ILE A 289 -15.77 -15.50 6.33
N ASN A 290 -15.40 -14.72 5.30
CA ASN A 290 -13.98 -14.52 4.97
C ASN A 290 -13.62 -13.04 4.79
N GLU A 291 -13.31 -12.36 5.91
CA GLU A 291 -12.92 -10.95 5.93
C GLU A 291 -11.66 -10.68 5.09
N ASP A 292 -10.69 -11.60 5.11
CA ASP A 292 -9.43 -11.43 4.39
C ASP A 292 -9.60 -11.55 2.87
N LEU A 293 -10.47 -12.44 2.41
CA LEU A 293 -10.86 -12.52 1.00
C LEU A 293 -11.55 -11.22 0.55
N ASN A 294 -12.39 -10.64 1.40
CA ASN A 294 -13.08 -9.39 1.08
C ASN A 294 -12.08 -8.23 0.95
N LYS A 295 -11.09 -8.14 1.85
CA LYS A 295 -10.00 -7.16 1.77
C LYS A 295 -9.22 -7.29 0.46
N PHE A 296 -8.86 -8.52 0.06
CA PHE A 296 -8.17 -8.76 -1.21
C PHE A 296 -9.05 -8.41 -2.42
N THR A 297 -10.33 -8.80 -2.38
CA THR A 297 -11.30 -8.49 -3.45
C THR A 297 -11.47 -6.99 -3.63
N PHE A 298 -11.53 -6.23 -2.54
CA PHE A 298 -11.57 -4.77 -2.57
C PHE A 298 -10.36 -4.18 -3.30
N GLU A 299 -9.14 -4.65 -2.99
CA GLU A 299 -7.95 -4.15 -3.68
C GLU A 299 -7.90 -4.52 -5.17
N ILE A 300 -8.38 -5.71 -5.54
CA ILE A 300 -8.50 -6.09 -6.96
C ILE A 300 -9.50 -5.19 -7.70
N ILE A 301 -10.63 -4.87 -7.06
CA ILE A 301 -11.60 -3.92 -7.61
C ILE A 301 -10.96 -2.53 -7.75
N ASN A 302 -10.19 -2.08 -6.76
CA ASN A 302 -9.44 -0.82 -6.84
C ASN A 302 -8.48 -0.81 -8.04
N ILE A 303 -7.70 -1.87 -8.25
CA ILE A 303 -6.85 -2.01 -9.44
C ILE A 303 -7.69 -1.83 -10.71
N SER A 304 -8.80 -2.56 -10.83
CA SER A 304 -9.68 -2.43 -11.99
C SER A 304 -10.25 -1.02 -12.15
N CYS A 305 -10.62 -0.34 -11.06
CA CYS A 305 -11.04 1.06 -11.10
C CYS A 305 -9.95 1.98 -11.64
N TYR A 306 -8.70 1.88 -11.14
CA TYR A 306 -7.58 2.66 -11.67
C TYR A 306 -7.32 2.34 -13.14
N MET A 307 -7.39 1.08 -13.55
CA MET A 307 -7.24 0.70 -14.96
C MET A 307 -8.32 1.30 -15.87
N VAL A 308 -9.57 1.39 -15.38
CA VAL A 308 -10.65 2.07 -16.11
C VAL A 308 -10.38 3.57 -16.18
N LEU A 309 -9.97 4.20 -15.07
CA LEU A 309 -9.68 5.63 -15.02
C LEU A 309 -8.52 6.04 -15.94
N PHE A 310 -7.49 5.20 -16.07
CA PHE A 310 -6.38 5.40 -17.00
C PHE A 310 -6.70 4.93 -18.44
N GLY A 311 -7.86 4.31 -18.66
CA GLY A 311 -8.33 3.92 -19.99
C GLY A 311 -7.63 2.70 -20.59
N PHE A 312 -7.24 1.71 -19.78
CA PHE A 312 -6.61 0.46 -20.25
C PHE A 312 -7.59 -0.61 -20.74
N TYR A 313 -8.86 -0.54 -20.34
CA TYR A 313 -9.89 -1.50 -20.76
C TYR A 313 -10.60 -1.07 -22.04
N ASP A 314 -10.78 -2.03 -22.95
CA ASP A 314 -11.65 -1.85 -24.12
C ASP A 314 -13.12 -1.76 -23.69
N TYR A 315 -13.95 -1.04 -24.45
CA TYR A 315 -15.38 -0.87 -24.14
C TYR A 315 -16.10 -2.21 -23.94
N GLN A 316 -15.80 -3.21 -24.78
CA GLN A 316 -16.40 -4.54 -24.64
C GLN A 316 -16.01 -5.23 -23.33
N GLU A 317 -14.75 -5.05 -22.90
CA GLU A 317 -14.26 -5.59 -21.63
C GLU A 317 -14.91 -4.86 -20.45
N LEU A 318 -15.04 -3.54 -20.55
CA LEU A 318 -15.74 -2.70 -19.58
C LEU A 318 -17.20 -3.14 -19.41
N VAL A 319 -17.92 -3.39 -20.51
CA VAL A 319 -19.30 -3.91 -20.48
C VAL A 319 -19.37 -5.30 -19.82
N LEU A 320 -18.40 -6.17 -20.07
CA LEU A 320 -18.34 -7.50 -19.46
C LEU A 320 -18.10 -7.42 -17.94
N ILE A 321 -17.17 -6.58 -17.51
CA ILE A 321 -16.80 -6.37 -16.10
C ILE A 321 -17.97 -5.74 -15.35
N THR A 322 -18.54 -4.64 -15.88
CA THR A 322 -19.69 -3.95 -15.25
C THR A 322 -20.91 -4.86 -15.12
N ARG A 323 -21.25 -5.64 -16.15
CA ARG A 323 -22.33 -6.64 -16.07
C ARG A 323 -22.08 -7.71 -15.01
N THR A 324 -20.83 -8.02 -14.71
CA THR A 324 -20.47 -8.99 -13.68
C THR A 324 -20.55 -8.37 -12.30
N LEU A 325 -20.00 -7.16 -12.11
CA LEU A 325 -20.07 -6.43 -10.85
C LEU A 325 -21.53 -6.11 -10.46
N LEU A 326 -22.37 -5.73 -11.41
CA LEU A 326 -23.81 -5.49 -11.18
C LEU A 326 -24.58 -6.72 -10.71
N LYS A 327 -24.07 -7.94 -10.94
CA LYS A 327 -24.68 -9.17 -10.43
C LYS A 327 -24.23 -9.51 -9.01
N LEU A 328 -23.19 -8.86 -8.52
CA LEU A 328 -22.65 -9.06 -7.16
C LEU A 328 -23.29 -8.12 -6.13
N LEU A 329 -23.75 -6.95 -6.58
CA LEU A 329 -24.61 -6.02 -5.84
C LEU A 329 -26.04 -6.57 -5.78
#